data_AF-A0A661Q9W3-F1
#
_entry.id   AF-A0A661Q9W3-F1
#
_cell.length_a   1.000
_cell.length_b   1.000
_cell.length_c   1.000
_cell.angle_alpha   90.00
_cell.angle_beta   90.00
_cell.angle_gamma   90.00
#
_symmetry.space_group_name_H-M   'P 1'
#
loop_
_entity.id
_entity.type
_entity.pdbx_description
1 polymer ?
#
loop_
_entity_poly.entity_id
_entity_poly.type
_entity_poly.pdbx_seq_one_letter_code
_entity_poly.pdbx_strand_id
1 'polypeptide(L)'
;MTSKTKLESYVGIRFGTDLYGFIKQKAQVEGLYDYEIASLLEVSDSMITKLRNAYGIKRINGFSRRFDRRYGKGSVERFKKMVENPDTTLAETGRHFGFTKEYARQVYKRLYGSAYTEAFKRKRLVKKKKGLTGRTKRSKQFGDLTEVR
;
A
#
# COMPACT_ATOMS: atom_id res chain seq x y z
N MET A 1 34.81 4.78 13.70
CA MET A 1 34.08 4.91 12.42
C MET A 1 34.66 3.93 11.42
N THR A 2 33.86 3.01 10.87
CA THR A 2 34.30 2.07 9.83
C THR A 2 34.58 2.85 8.54
N SER A 3 35.79 2.73 7.98
CA SER A 3 36.11 3.40 6.71
C SER A 3 35.31 2.76 5.56
N LYS A 4 34.99 3.55 4.54
CA LYS A 4 34.21 3.10 3.37
C LYS A 4 34.81 1.82 2.74
N THR A 5 36.12 1.75 2.60
CA THR A 5 36.84 0.59 2.04
C THR A 5 36.65 -0.67 2.88
N LYS A 6 36.69 -0.56 4.22
CA LYS A 6 36.42 -1.71 5.11
C LYS A 6 34.98 -2.20 4.96
N LEU A 7 34.04 -1.27 4.81
CA LEU A 7 32.63 -1.61 4.58
C LEU A 7 32.43 -2.28 3.22
N GLU A 8 33.07 -1.79 2.16
CA GLU A 8 33.04 -2.42 0.83
C GLU A 8 33.58 -3.85 0.86
N SER A 9 34.74 -4.08 1.47
CA SER A 9 35.29 -5.44 1.63
C SER A 9 34.35 -6.34 2.43
N TYR A 10 33.79 -5.84 3.54
CA TYR A 10 32.86 -6.60 4.36
C TYR A 10 31.60 -6.99 3.58
N VAL A 11 31.02 -6.07 2.81
CA VAL A 11 29.83 -6.38 2.00
C VAL A 11 30.16 -7.39 0.90
N GLY A 12 31.31 -7.26 0.26
CA GLY A 12 31.80 -8.23 -0.73
C GLY A 12 31.92 -9.64 -0.14
N ILE A 13 32.57 -9.77 1.02
CA ILE A 13 32.80 -11.07 1.68
C ILE A 13 31.49 -11.67 2.20
N ARG A 14 30.66 -10.88 2.90
CA ARG A 14 29.48 -11.40 3.61
C ARG A 14 28.27 -11.61 2.71
N PHE A 15 28.10 -10.79 1.67
CA PHE A 15 26.89 -10.78 0.85
C PHE A 15 27.16 -11.07 -0.64
N GLY A 16 28.42 -11.22 -1.06
CA GLY A 16 28.76 -11.56 -2.44
C GLY A 16 28.39 -10.48 -3.47
N THR A 17 28.31 -9.22 -3.04
CA THR A 17 27.97 -8.06 -3.89
C THR A 17 28.83 -6.87 -3.47
N ASP A 18 28.96 -5.87 -4.34
CA ASP A 18 29.51 -4.59 -3.94
C ASP A 18 28.51 -3.78 -3.07
N LEU A 19 29.03 -2.74 -2.39
CA LEU A 19 28.27 -1.88 -1.49
C LEU A 19 27.13 -1.13 -2.19
N TYR A 20 27.32 -0.72 -3.45
CA TYR A 20 26.26 -0.08 -4.23
C TYR A 20 25.13 -1.07 -4.52
N GLY A 21 25.46 -2.26 -5.02
CA GLY A 21 24.53 -3.34 -5.32
C GLY A 21 23.72 -3.74 -4.08
N PHE A 22 24.39 -3.89 -2.94
CA PHE A 22 23.74 -4.18 -1.67
C PHE A 22 22.73 -3.11 -1.27
N ILE A 23 23.15 -1.85 -1.18
CA ILE A 23 22.26 -0.75 -0.78
C ILE A 23 21.10 -0.61 -1.76
N LYS A 24 21.35 -0.74 -3.06
CA LYS A 24 20.33 -0.67 -4.10
C LYS A 24 19.30 -1.78 -3.94
N GLN A 25 19.73 -3.03 -3.79
CA GLN A 25 18.83 -4.17 -3.58
C GLN A 25 17.99 -3.97 -2.33
N LYS A 26 18.61 -3.64 -1.19
CA LYS A 26 17.89 -3.45 0.07
C LYS A 26 16.89 -2.30 0.02
N ALA A 27 17.25 -1.16 -0.57
CA ALA A 27 16.41 0.03 -0.61
C ALA A 27 15.30 0.00 -1.68
N GLN A 28 15.58 -0.57 -2.86
CA GLN A 28 14.68 -0.53 -4.02
C GLN A 28 13.87 -1.81 -4.22
N VAL A 29 14.46 -2.98 -3.93
CA VAL A 29 13.81 -4.27 -4.12
C VAL A 29 13.12 -4.70 -2.83
N GLU A 30 13.86 -4.71 -1.72
CA GLU A 30 13.33 -5.17 -0.43
C GLU A 30 12.59 -4.05 0.35
N GLY A 31 12.80 -2.78 -0.04
CA GLY A 31 12.14 -1.64 0.58
C GLY A 31 12.51 -1.40 2.05
N LEU A 32 13.76 -1.72 2.41
CA LEU A 32 14.33 -1.44 3.72
C LEU A 32 14.54 0.06 3.94
N TYR A 33 14.34 0.51 5.17
CA TYR A 33 14.70 1.85 5.61
C TYR A 33 16.20 1.92 5.91
N ASP A 34 16.76 3.13 5.83
CA ASP A 34 18.19 3.37 6.02
C ASP A 34 18.69 2.84 7.38
N TYR A 35 17.87 2.92 8.45
CA TYR A 35 18.22 2.36 9.77
C TYR A 35 18.28 0.82 9.79
N GLU A 36 17.47 0.14 8.96
CA GLU A 36 17.45 -1.33 8.92
C GLU A 36 18.65 -1.86 8.13
N ILE A 37 18.97 -1.17 7.03
CA ILE A 37 20.20 -1.43 6.27
C ILE A 37 21.42 -1.18 7.17
N ALA A 38 21.37 -0.12 7.98
CA ALA A 38 22.42 0.20 8.93
C ALA A 38 22.58 -0.90 10.00
N SER A 39 21.48 -1.46 10.52
CA SER A 39 21.52 -2.60 11.43
C SER A 39 22.14 -3.85 10.78
N LEU A 40 21.88 -4.12 9.51
CA LEU A 40 22.51 -5.25 8.79
C LEU A 40 24.02 -5.11 8.62
N LEU A 41 24.50 -3.87 8.55
CA LEU A 41 25.90 -3.53 8.32
C LEU A 41 26.63 -3.10 9.60
N GLU A 42 25.93 -3.07 10.74
CA GLU A 42 26.45 -2.60 12.04
C GLU A 42 27.08 -1.19 11.96
N VAL A 43 26.43 -0.29 11.22
CA VAL A 43 26.84 1.12 11.05
C VAL A 43 25.74 2.08 11.47
N SER A 44 26.00 3.39 11.42
CA SER A 44 24.96 4.40 11.64
C SER A 44 24.02 4.55 10.44
N ASP A 45 22.75 4.83 10.72
CA ASP A 45 21.72 5.17 9.73
C ASP A 45 22.11 6.38 8.85
N SER A 46 22.79 7.35 9.46
CA SER A 46 23.34 8.53 8.79
C SER A 46 24.39 8.17 7.73
N MET A 47 25.21 7.15 7.96
CA MET A 47 26.20 6.68 6.99
C MET A 47 25.51 6.07 5.77
N ILE A 48 24.50 5.22 5.98
CA ILE A 48 23.69 4.64 4.89
C ILE A 48 22.96 5.74 4.12
N THR A 49 22.39 6.72 4.82
CA THR A 49 21.72 7.86 4.19
C THR A 49 22.66 8.62 3.24
N LYS A 50 23.89 8.92 3.70
CA LYS A 50 24.92 9.58 2.90
C LYS A 50 25.31 8.74 1.68
N LEU A 51 25.60 7.46 1.87
CA LEU A 51 25.97 6.55 0.78
C LEU A 51 24.85 6.42 -0.26
N ARG A 52 23.62 6.16 0.19
CA ARG A 52 22.45 6.04 -0.66
C ARG A 52 22.24 7.31 -1.51
N ASN A 53 22.36 8.49 -0.90
CA ASN A 53 22.24 9.76 -1.61
C ASN A 53 23.39 9.97 -2.60
N ALA A 54 24.63 9.67 -2.22
CA ALA A 54 25.79 9.75 -3.10
C ALA A 54 25.68 8.82 -4.33
N TYR A 55 25.05 7.66 -4.16
CA TYR A 55 24.77 6.71 -5.24
C TYR A 55 23.50 7.03 -6.06
N GLY A 56 22.76 8.10 -5.73
CA GLY A 56 21.50 8.43 -6.39
C GLY A 56 20.39 7.38 -6.19
N ILE A 57 20.49 6.53 -5.16
CA ILE A 57 19.54 5.46 -4.90
C ILE A 57 18.29 6.04 -4.22
N LYS A 58 17.16 6.03 -4.93
CA LYS A 58 15.86 6.36 -4.35
C LYS A 58 15.29 5.15 -3.60
N ARG A 59 14.63 5.38 -2.46
CA ARG A 59 13.88 4.32 -1.78
C ARG A 59 12.56 4.03 -2.51
N ILE A 60 12.11 2.78 -2.44
CA ILE A 60 10.73 2.46 -2.83
C ILE A 60 9.74 3.22 -1.95
N ASN A 61 8.55 3.51 -2.48
CA ASN A 61 7.50 4.12 -1.68
C ASN A 61 7.13 3.18 -0.52
N GLY A 62 7.54 3.55 0.70
CA GLY A 62 7.30 2.76 1.91
C GLY A 62 5.84 2.72 2.37
N PHE A 63 4.88 3.22 1.57
CA PHE A 63 3.46 3.19 1.90
C PHE A 63 2.96 1.78 2.19
N SER A 64 3.23 0.82 1.30
CA SER A 64 2.78 -0.58 1.45
C SER A 64 3.27 -1.18 2.78
N ARG A 65 4.52 -0.90 3.13
CA ARG A 65 5.12 -1.35 4.38
C ARG A 65 4.52 -0.68 5.61
N ARG A 66 4.30 0.65 5.57
CA ARG A 66 3.62 1.36 6.68
C ARG A 66 2.18 0.89 6.84
N PHE A 67 1.53 0.55 5.74
CA PHE A 67 0.18 -0.02 5.74
C PHE A 67 0.17 -1.39 6.43
N ASP A 68 1.07 -2.30 6.03
CA ASP A 68 1.24 -3.61 6.69
C ASP A 68 1.67 -3.50 8.15
N ARG A 69 2.50 -2.53 8.52
CA ARG A 69 2.84 -2.30 9.93
C ARG A 69 1.63 -1.87 10.75
N ARG A 70 0.73 -1.08 10.15
CA ARG A 70 -0.45 -0.53 10.84
C ARG A 70 -1.62 -1.52 10.91
N TYR A 71 -1.83 -2.30 9.85
CA TYR A 71 -3.02 -3.15 9.67
C TYR A 71 -2.68 -4.65 9.61
N GLY A 72 -1.44 -5.02 9.93
CA GLY A 72 -0.94 -6.39 9.96
C GLY A 72 -0.30 -6.83 8.64
N LYS A 73 0.63 -7.79 8.73
CA LYS A 73 1.33 -8.37 7.58
C LYS A 73 0.33 -8.85 6.51
N GLY A 74 0.56 -8.49 5.25
CA GLY A 74 -0.30 -8.84 4.13
C GLY A 74 -1.59 -8.02 4.02
N SER A 75 -1.74 -6.95 4.80
CA SER A 75 -2.90 -6.05 4.73
C SER A 75 -3.04 -5.36 3.37
N VAL A 76 -1.92 -5.01 2.71
CA VAL A 76 -1.95 -4.45 1.34
C VAL A 76 -2.58 -5.44 0.37
N GLU A 77 -2.18 -6.70 0.44
CA GLU A 77 -2.69 -7.76 -0.44
C GLU A 77 -4.18 -8.04 -0.16
N ARG A 78 -4.57 -8.09 1.12
CA ARG A 78 -5.99 -8.17 1.50
C ARG A 78 -6.79 -6.97 0.98
N PHE A 79 -6.25 -5.76 1.09
CA PHE A 79 -6.89 -4.55 0.57
C PHE A 79 -7.10 -4.64 -0.94
N LYS A 80 -6.07 -5.08 -1.70
CA LYS A 80 -6.17 -5.29 -3.15
C LYS A 80 -7.26 -6.29 -3.51
N LYS A 81 -7.26 -7.47 -2.89
CA LYS A 81 -8.29 -8.51 -3.11
C LYS A 81 -9.70 -8.00 -2.88
N MET A 82 -9.92 -7.27 -1.78
CA MET A 82 -11.23 -6.67 -1.48
C MET A 82 -11.63 -5.58 -2.49
N VAL A 83 -10.71 -4.69 -2.84
CA VAL A 83 -11.01 -3.57 -3.74
C VAL A 83 -11.14 -4.01 -5.20
N GLU A 84 -10.63 -5.17 -5.58
CA GLU A 84 -10.80 -5.76 -6.91
C GLU A 84 -12.07 -6.62 -7.00
N ASN A 85 -12.51 -7.22 -5.90
CA ASN A 85 -13.76 -7.98 -5.84
C ASN A 85 -14.96 -7.11 -6.27
N PRO A 86 -15.69 -7.47 -7.36
CA PRO A 86 -16.85 -6.72 -7.82
C PRO A 86 -17.92 -6.54 -6.75
N ASP A 87 -18.09 -7.53 -5.87
CA ASP A 87 -19.18 -7.56 -4.90
C ASP A 87 -18.89 -6.69 -3.67
N THR A 88 -17.62 -6.44 -3.39
CA THR A 88 -17.20 -5.57 -2.28
C THR A 88 -17.18 -4.10 -2.67
N THR A 89 -17.83 -3.27 -1.87
CA THR A 89 -17.80 -1.80 -2.01
C THR A 89 -16.57 -1.21 -1.34
N LEU A 90 -16.12 -0.04 -1.81
CA LEU A 90 -15.00 0.67 -1.19
C LEU A 90 -15.28 1.05 0.27
N ALA A 91 -16.55 1.25 0.63
CA ALA A 91 -16.96 1.52 2.00
C ALA A 91 -16.81 0.27 2.90
N GLU A 92 -17.16 -0.91 2.40
CA GLU A 92 -16.94 -2.19 3.11
C GLU A 92 -15.46 -2.46 3.29
N THR A 93 -14.64 -2.21 2.26
CA THR A 93 -13.18 -2.28 2.39
C THR A 93 -12.70 -1.36 3.49
N GLY A 94 -13.16 -0.10 3.54
CA GLY A 94 -12.80 0.83 4.60
C GLY A 94 -13.15 0.31 5.99
N ARG A 95 -14.40 -0.16 6.18
CA ARG A 95 -14.86 -0.73 7.45
C ARG A 95 -14.02 -1.92 7.90
N HIS A 96 -13.63 -2.81 6.99
CA HIS A 96 -12.79 -3.96 7.31
C HIS A 96 -11.43 -3.58 7.93
N PHE A 97 -10.84 -2.48 7.47
CA PHE A 97 -9.58 -1.95 8.02
C PHE A 97 -9.77 -0.89 9.12
N GLY A 98 -11.01 -0.66 9.57
CA GLY A 98 -11.31 0.32 10.61
C GLY A 98 -11.10 1.77 10.18
N PHE A 99 -11.30 2.11 8.91
CA PHE A 99 -11.17 3.48 8.40
C PHE A 99 -12.29 3.91 7.43
N THR A 100 -12.35 5.20 7.13
CA THR A 100 -13.41 5.77 6.29
C THR A 100 -13.27 5.37 4.82
N LYS A 101 -14.39 5.41 4.08
CA LYS A 101 -14.41 5.22 2.62
C LYS A 101 -13.46 6.20 1.90
N GLU A 102 -13.34 7.43 2.38
CA GLU A 102 -12.46 8.42 1.76
C GLU A 102 -10.99 8.05 1.97
N TYR A 103 -10.63 7.58 3.16
CA TYR A 103 -9.28 7.04 3.36
C TYR A 103 -9.03 5.81 2.49
N ALA A 104 -10.00 4.92 2.33
CA ALA A 104 -9.91 3.79 1.39
C ALA A 104 -9.63 4.25 -0.05
N ARG A 105 -10.25 5.36 -0.49
CA ARG A 105 -9.99 5.96 -1.81
C ARG A 105 -8.56 6.48 -1.93
N GLN A 106 -8.05 7.12 -0.88
CA GLN A 106 -6.67 7.60 -0.83
C GLN A 106 -5.66 6.44 -0.84
N VAL A 107 -5.93 5.37 -0.10
CA VAL A 107 -5.14 4.13 -0.09
C VAL A 107 -5.11 3.52 -1.50
N TYR A 108 -6.27 3.41 -2.16
CA TYR A 108 -6.36 2.94 -3.55
C TYR A 108 -5.47 3.78 -4.48
N LYS A 109 -5.58 5.12 -4.43
CA LYS A 109 -4.77 6.01 -5.27
C LYS A 109 -3.28 5.82 -5.03
N ARG A 110 -2.86 5.62 -3.78
CA ARG A 110 -1.45 5.38 -3.41
C ARG A 110 -0.92 4.03 -3.90
N LEU A 111 -1.75 3.00 -3.94
CA LEU A 111 -1.36 1.64 -4.38
C LEU A 111 -1.39 1.47 -5.90
N TYR A 112 -2.37 2.06 -6.58
CA TYR A 112 -2.62 1.85 -8.02
C TYR A 112 -2.19 3.02 -8.90
N GLY A 113 -1.72 4.12 -8.33
CA GLY A 113 -1.32 5.33 -9.06
C GLY A 113 -2.45 6.04 -9.81
N SER A 114 -3.70 5.57 -9.66
CA SER A 114 -4.86 6.00 -10.45
C SER A 114 -6.10 6.19 -9.58
N ALA A 115 -7.09 6.93 -10.09
CA ALA A 115 -8.33 7.15 -9.39
C ALA A 115 -9.22 5.89 -9.37
N TYR A 116 -9.91 5.65 -8.24
CA TYR A 116 -10.83 4.52 -8.11
C TYR A 116 -12.03 4.56 -9.07
N THR A 117 -12.33 5.71 -9.69
CA THR A 117 -13.46 5.89 -10.61
C THR A 117 -13.43 4.88 -11.76
N GLU A 118 -12.24 4.59 -12.32
CA GLU A 118 -12.10 3.64 -13.43
C GLU A 118 -12.31 2.19 -12.98
N ALA A 119 -11.84 1.82 -11.78
CA ALA A 119 -12.16 0.52 -11.19
C ALA A 119 -13.66 0.38 -10.90
N PHE A 120 -14.30 1.44 -10.39
CA PHE A 120 -15.73 1.44 -10.12
C PHE A 120 -16.58 1.23 -11.39
N LYS A 121 -16.24 1.93 -12.49
CA LYS A 121 -16.89 1.73 -13.80
C LYS A 121 -16.77 0.28 -14.26
N ARG A 122 -15.58 -0.31 -14.19
CA ARG A 122 -15.34 -1.73 -14.54
C ARG A 122 -16.20 -2.68 -13.70
N LYS A 123 -16.23 -2.50 -12.37
CA LYS A 123 -17.09 -3.30 -11.48
C LYS A 123 -18.56 -3.21 -11.86
N ARG A 124 -19.05 -2.01 -12.21
CA ARG A 124 -20.46 -1.80 -12.57
C ARG A 124 -20.84 -2.53 -13.86
N LEU A 125 -19.93 -2.55 -14.85
CA LEU A 125 -20.13 -3.31 -16.09
C LEU A 125 -20.17 -4.82 -15.84
N VAL A 126 -19.30 -5.34 -14.97
CA VAL A 126 -19.32 -6.76 -14.57
C VAL A 126 -20.63 -7.12 -13.89
N LYS A 127 -21.13 -6.29 -12.95
CA LYS A 127 -22.43 -6.53 -12.30
C LYS A 127 -23.60 -6.50 -13.28
N LYS A 128 -23.57 -5.58 -14.27
CA LYS A 128 -24.59 -5.51 -15.33
C LYS A 128 -24.58 -6.78 -16.19
N LYS A 129 -23.40 -7.29 -16.57
CA LYS A 129 -23.26 -8.54 -17.33
C LYS A 129 -23.74 -9.77 -16.55
N LYS A 130 -23.56 -9.79 -15.23
CA LYS A 130 -24.00 -10.87 -14.34
C LYS A 130 -25.49 -10.82 -13.97
N GLY A 131 -26.27 -9.86 -14.48
CA GLY A 131 -27.69 -9.70 -14.12
C GLY A 131 -27.95 -9.27 -12.67
N LEU A 132 -26.91 -8.91 -11.91
CA LEU A 132 -26.97 -8.59 -10.48
C LEU A 132 -27.46 -7.16 -10.18
N THR A 133 -27.92 -6.41 -11.18
CA THR A 133 -28.56 -5.11 -10.97
C THR A 133 -30.01 -5.30 -10.51
N GLY A 134 -30.18 -5.86 -9.30
CA GLY A 134 -31.44 -5.80 -8.59
C GLY A 134 -31.78 -4.34 -8.32
N ARG A 135 -32.89 -3.86 -8.88
CA ARG A 135 -33.53 -2.59 -8.49
C ARG A 135 -33.61 -2.57 -6.97
N THR A 136 -32.89 -1.68 -6.31
CA THR A 136 -33.24 -1.28 -4.95
C THR A 136 -34.61 -0.62 -5.08
N LYS A 137 -35.69 -1.36 -4.79
CA LYS A 137 -37.02 -0.77 -4.59
C LYS A 137 -36.84 0.29 -3.51
N ARG A 138 -36.87 1.57 -3.88
CA ARG A 138 -37.19 2.64 -2.93
C ARG A 138 -38.54 2.24 -2.34
N SER A 139 -38.57 1.92 -1.05
CA SER A 139 -39.82 1.82 -0.31
C SER A 139 -40.55 3.15 -0.51
N LYS A 140 -41.72 3.08 -1.14
CA LYS A 140 -42.62 4.22 -1.30
C LYS A 140 -42.87 4.82 0.09
N GLN A 141 -42.76 6.14 0.17
CA GLN A 141 -43.26 6.93 1.29
C GLN A 141 -44.72 6.53 1.51
N PHE A 142 -45.03 5.98 2.68
CA PHE A 142 -46.39 6.01 3.19
C PHE A 142 -46.55 7.41 3.80
N GLY A 143 -47.19 8.30 3.04
CA GLY A 143 -47.97 9.35 3.66
C GLY A 143 -49.15 8.66 4.29
N ASP A 144 -49.32 8.82 5.60
CA ASP A 144 -50.54 8.41 6.26
C ASP A 144 -51.29 9.65 6.73
N LEU A 145 -52.52 9.72 6.22
CA LEU A 145 -53.57 10.66 6.53
C LEU A 145 -54.07 10.33 7.93
N THR A 146 -54.13 11.33 8.81
CA THR A 146 -55.12 11.31 9.88
C THR A 146 -55.78 12.68 9.95
N GLU A 147 -56.86 12.81 9.19
CA GLU A 147 -58.00 13.62 9.60
C GLU A 147 -59.05 12.70 10.23
N VAL A 148 -59.85 13.33 11.11
CA VAL A 148 -61.15 12.91 11.67
C VAL A 148 -61.11 12.15 13.01
N ARG A 149 -61.20 12.90 14.12
CA ARG A 149 -62.49 13.22 14.76
C ARG A 149 -62.39 14.44 15.65
#